data_AF-A0A3N7C302-F1
#
_entry.id   AF-A0A3N7C302-F1
#
_cell.length_a   1.000
_cell.length_b   1.000
_cell.length_c   1.000
_cell.angle_alpha   90.00
_cell.angle_beta   90.00
_cell.angle_gamma   90.00
#
_symmetry.space_group_name_H-M   'P 1'
#
loop_
_entity.id
_entity.type
_entity.pdbx_description
1 polymer ?
#
loop_
_entity_poly.entity_id
_entity_poly.type
_entity_poly.pdbx_seq_one_letter_code
_entity_poly.pdbx_strand_id
1 'polypeptide(L)'
;MKLLRVIGGAMGWLALATLWFWAWHLKDPHLRFMRAWELPLLLGALAIGIALAWRLARGWVRPVALGLAFGALLTALCNEAASVQHRAQVNAASGPLAQALGAHFIVGYDDAKNLRELARKGLIGGIFVTGRNVRGRTAAELREEIAELQALRRETGLPPLVVATDQEGGAVSRLSPLVERQPALATLLDADLPAERAHAYGAQQGRALAALGITLNFSPVVDLRPGRAPGRWDLHTRIDERAISADPVLTAQVALAYEKGLESAGVRGTLKHFPGLAGVTEDTHHFAATLRTPVARLATHDWKPFQEVSKQSDAAIMLGHVILAELDADSPASFSRKIVQQVIRGEWGYQGLLVTDDLTMGAAYNHGLCNATVRSLNAGVNLLLIAFDHDKYFDAMHCAQQAAQRGALDLSMLERGNARRLQSFR
;
A
#
# COMPACT_ATOMS: atom_id res chain seq x y z
N MET A 1 -39.70 32.96 15.04
CA MET A 1 -39.41 32.03 16.15
C MET A 1 -39.58 30.54 15.80
N LYS A 2 -40.66 30.09 15.15
CA LYS A 2 -40.83 28.67 14.76
C LYS A 2 -39.77 28.19 13.73
N LEU A 3 -39.50 28.99 12.70
CA LEU A 3 -38.49 28.66 11.67
C LEU A 3 -37.07 28.48 12.25
N LEU A 4 -36.63 29.41 13.10
CA LEU A 4 -35.35 29.33 13.82
C LEU A 4 -35.23 28.05 14.69
N ARG A 5 -36.34 27.56 15.25
CA ARG A 5 -36.37 26.31 16.02
C ARG A 5 -36.25 25.07 15.15
N VAL A 6 -36.94 25.06 14.00
CA VAL A 6 -36.85 23.96 13.02
C VAL A 6 -35.42 23.87 12.47
N ILE A 7 -34.84 25.02 12.10
CA ILE A 7 -33.45 25.11 11.62
C ILE A 7 -32.47 24.62 12.70
N GLY A 8 -32.62 25.09 13.95
CA GLY A 8 -31.78 24.63 15.05
C GLY A 8 -31.87 23.11 15.29
N GLY A 9 -33.08 22.54 15.26
CA GLY A 9 -33.28 21.10 15.39
C GLY A 9 -32.57 20.31 14.28
N ALA A 10 -32.71 20.75 13.03
CA ALA A 10 -32.04 20.14 11.88
C ALA A 10 -30.51 20.21 12.00
N MET A 11 -29.97 21.36 12.43
CA MET A 11 -28.53 21.51 12.69
C MET A 11 -28.02 20.60 13.81
N GLY A 12 -28.82 20.39 14.87
CA GLY A 12 -28.47 19.45 15.95
C GLY A 12 -28.40 18.00 15.47
N TRP A 13 -29.34 17.58 14.62
CA TRP A 13 -29.31 16.25 14.00
C TRP A 13 -28.16 16.09 13.02
N LEU A 14 -27.85 17.11 12.24
CA LEU A 14 -26.69 17.11 11.35
C LEU A 14 -25.38 17.00 12.15
N ALA A 15 -25.24 17.74 13.26
CA ALA A 15 -24.07 17.65 14.13
C ALA A 15 -23.92 16.25 14.76
N LEU A 16 -25.02 15.61 15.18
CA LEU A 16 -25.01 14.23 15.66
C LEU A 16 -24.63 13.24 14.56
N ALA A 17 -25.15 13.40 13.34
CA ALA A 17 -24.78 12.57 12.20
C ALA A 17 -23.30 12.71 11.86
N THR A 18 -22.77 13.94 11.88
CA THR A 18 -21.33 14.19 11.71
C THR A 18 -20.51 13.55 12.82
N LEU A 19 -20.92 13.66 14.09
CA LEU A 19 -20.23 13.00 15.22
C LEU A 19 -20.19 11.47 15.04
N TRP A 20 -21.29 10.86 14.60
CA TRP A 20 -21.34 9.43 14.32
C TRP A 20 -20.45 9.01 13.16
N PHE A 21 -20.44 9.79 12.07
CA PHE A 21 -19.53 9.57 10.95
C PHE A 21 -18.07 9.55 11.43
N TRP A 22 -17.67 10.55 12.22
CA TRP A 22 -16.32 10.62 12.79
C TRP A 22 -16.00 9.49 13.75
N ALA A 23 -16.94 9.13 14.62
CA ALA A 23 -16.75 8.03 15.56
C ALA A 23 -16.50 6.68 14.84
N TRP A 24 -17.21 6.45 13.73
CA TRP A 24 -17.07 5.22 12.95
C TRP A 24 -15.82 5.20 12.08
N HIS A 25 -15.47 6.32 11.45
CA HIS A 25 -14.37 6.43 10.51
C HIS A 25 -13.07 6.97 11.12
N LEU A 26 -12.98 7.05 12.46
CA LEU A 26 -11.88 7.70 13.16
C LEU A 26 -10.51 7.23 12.69
N LYS A 27 -10.37 5.92 12.47
CA LYS A 27 -9.11 5.30 12.03
C LYS A 27 -9.12 4.92 10.55
N ASP A 28 -9.95 5.55 9.74
CA ASP A 28 -9.93 5.36 8.29
C ASP A 28 -8.65 5.98 7.69
N PRO A 29 -7.90 5.25 6.84
CA PRO A 29 -6.70 5.77 6.20
C PRO A 29 -6.89 7.11 5.48
N HIS A 30 -8.05 7.33 4.87
CA HIS A 30 -8.35 8.58 4.16
C HIS A 30 -8.41 9.80 5.09
N LEU A 31 -8.64 9.59 6.39
CA LEU A 31 -8.68 10.64 7.40
C LEU A 31 -7.34 10.78 8.16
N ARG A 32 -6.26 10.11 7.73
CA ARG A 32 -4.94 10.17 8.39
C ARG A 32 -4.47 11.61 8.64
N PHE A 33 -4.70 12.52 7.69
CA PHE A 33 -4.29 13.93 7.83
C PHE A 33 -5.01 14.67 8.98
N MET A 34 -6.14 14.14 9.46
CA MET A 34 -6.94 14.70 10.55
C MET A 34 -6.65 14.01 11.89
N ARG A 35 -5.75 13.01 11.94
CA ARG A 35 -5.47 12.22 13.15
C ARG A 35 -5.03 13.06 14.35
N ALA A 36 -4.27 14.13 14.11
CA ALA A 36 -3.87 15.08 15.15
C ALA A 36 -5.05 15.87 15.76
N TRP A 37 -6.17 15.96 15.04
CA TRP A 37 -7.37 16.70 15.42
C TRP A 37 -8.53 15.80 15.84
N GLU A 38 -8.39 14.47 15.76
CA GLU A 38 -9.44 13.49 16.10
C GLU A 38 -10.05 13.76 17.48
N LEU A 39 -9.22 13.81 18.52
CA LEU A 39 -9.69 14.02 19.90
C LEU A 39 -10.32 15.41 20.10
N PRO A 40 -9.68 16.53 19.68
CA PRO A 40 -10.31 17.84 19.72
C PRO A 40 -11.65 17.92 18.96
N LEU A 41 -11.74 17.32 17.77
CA LEU A 41 -12.95 17.30 16.95
C LEU A 41 -14.07 16.51 17.61
N LEU A 42 -13.75 15.33 18.17
CA LEU A 42 -14.71 14.51 18.93
C LEU A 42 -15.23 15.24 20.16
N LEU A 43 -14.34 15.86 20.96
CA LEU A 43 -14.72 16.61 22.15
C LEU A 43 -15.54 17.85 21.80
N GLY A 44 -15.16 18.58 20.75
CA GLY A 44 -15.89 19.73 20.24
C GLY A 44 -17.29 19.36 19.74
N ALA A 45 -17.40 18.31 18.92
CA ALA A 45 -18.66 17.83 18.40
C ALA A 45 -19.58 17.29 19.52
N LEU A 46 -19.02 16.62 20.53
CA LEU A 46 -19.76 16.20 21.73
C LEU A 46 -20.28 17.40 22.52
N ALA A 47 -19.46 18.41 22.79
CA ALA A 47 -19.86 19.61 23.52
C ALA A 47 -20.98 20.37 22.79
N ILE A 48 -20.85 20.52 21.46
CA ILE A 48 -21.88 21.10 20.61
C ILE A 48 -23.17 20.26 20.64
N GLY A 49 -23.05 18.93 20.52
CA GLY A 49 -24.18 18.01 20.58
C GLY A 49 -24.95 18.10 21.90
N ILE A 50 -24.24 18.13 23.03
CA ILE A 50 -24.82 18.32 24.37
C ILE A 50 -25.51 19.69 24.47
N ALA A 51 -24.84 20.77 24.05
CA ALA A 51 -25.40 22.12 24.11
C ALA A 51 -26.67 22.27 23.24
N LEU A 52 -26.69 21.66 22.05
CA LEU A 52 -27.84 21.67 21.15
C LEU A 52 -28.99 20.80 21.69
N ALA A 53 -28.70 19.62 22.24
CA ALA A 53 -29.71 18.79 22.93
C ALA A 53 -30.33 19.56 24.12
N TRP A 54 -29.50 20.25 24.90
CA TRP A 54 -29.96 21.09 26.01
C TRP A 54 -30.75 22.31 25.56
N ARG A 55 -30.40 22.97 24.45
CA ARG A 55 -31.13 24.19 24.00
C ARG A 55 -32.39 23.89 23.19
N LEU A 56 -32.40 22.82 22.38
CA LEU A 56 -33.36 22.67 21.29
C LEU A 56 -34.25 21.43 21.41
N ALA A 57 -33.77 20.34 22.01
CA ALA A 57 -34.60 19.17 22.25
C ALA A 57 -35.46 19.35 23.52
N ARG A 58 -36.66 18.76 23.56
CA ARG A 58 -37.58 18.76 24.71
C ARG A 58 -38.27 17.40 24.85
N GLY A 59 -38.78 17.11 26.04
CA GLY A 59 -39.43 15.83 26.33
C GLY A 59 -38.50 14.65 26.08
N TRP A 60 -39.03 13.59 25.49
CA TRP A 60 -38.30 12.34 25.23
C TRP A 60 -37.14 12.48 24.21
N VAL A 61 -37.11 13.54 23.40
CA VAL A 61 -36.05 13.75 22.39
C VAL A 61 -34.70 14.13 23.02
N ARG A 62 -34.71 14.80 24.17
CA ARG A 62 -33.48 15.18 24.89
C ARG A 62 -32.64 13.99 25.34
N PRO A 63 -33.18 13.02 26.09
CA PRO A 63 -32.42 11.86 26.51
C PRO A 63 -31.96 11.01 25.31
N VAL A 64 -32.75 10.94 24.22
CA VAL A 64 -32.34 10.26 22.98
C VAL A 64 -31.13 10.94 22.34
N ALA A 65 -31.15 12.27 22.17
CA ALA A 65 -30.03 13.00 21.58
C ALA A 65 -28.75 12.89 22.42
N LEU A 66 -28.87 12.97 23.75
CA LEU A 66 -27.73 12.76 24.65
C LEU A 66 -27.20 11.32 24.59
N GLY A 67 -28.10 10.33 24.53
CA GLY A 67 -27.74 8.92 24.37
C GLY A 67 -26.99 8.66 23.05
N LEU A 68 -27.43 9.25 21.94
CA LEU A 68 -26.74 9.14 20.65
C LEU A 68 -25.37 9.81 20.66
N ALA A 69 -25.23 10.98 21.29
CA ALA A 69 -23.94 11.65 21.42
C ALA A 69 -22.95 10.83 22.27
N PHE A 70 -23.44 10.27 23.37
CA PHE A 70 -22.65 9.39 24.24
C PHE A 70 -22.28 8.08 23.53
N GLY A 71 -23.21 7.48 22.77
CA GLY A 71 -22.94 6.29 21.97
C GLY A 71 -21.87 6.50 20.91
N ALA A 72 -21.85 7.65 20.24
CA ALA A 72 -20.77 8.00 19.31
C ALA A 72 -19.43 8.16 20.02
N LEU A 73 -19.39 8.82 21.19
CA LEU A 73 -18.15 8.92 21.99
C LEU A 73 -17.64 7.54 22.42
N LEU A 74 -18.51 6.68 22.93
CA LEU A 74 -18.15 5.31 23.30
C LEU A 74 -17.60 4.52 22.11
N THR A 75 -18.22 4.66 20.93
CA THR A 75 -17.74 4.01 19.70
C THR A 75 -16.33 4.48 19.34
N ALA A 76 -16.08 5.79 19.40
CA ALA A 76 -14.75 6.36 19.15
C ALA A 76 -13.70 5.85 20.16
N LEU A 77 -14.05 5.81 21.46
CA LEU A 77 -13.18 5.28 22.52
C LEU A 77 -12.91 3.79 22.35
N CYS A 78 -13.91 2.99 21.96
CA CYS A 78 -13.73 1.58 21.65
C CYS A 78 -12.79 1.36 20.46
N ASN A 79 -12.93 2.16 19.40
CA ASN A 79 -12.04 2.10 18.24
C ASN A 79 -10.60 2.48 18.61
N GLU A 80 -10.40 3.49 19.43
CA GLU A 80 -9.07 3.86 19.95
C GLU A 80 -8.49 2.75 20.82
N ALA A 81 -9.28 2.22 21.77
CA ALA A 81 -8.85 1.14 22.66
C ALA A 81 -8.47 -0.12 21.88
N ALA A 82 -9.23 -0.49 20.84
CA ALA A 82 -8.91 -1.60 19.96
C ALA A 82 -7.57 -1.39 19.24
N SER A 83 -7.34 -0.20 18.67
CA SER A 83 -6.07 0.16 18.02
C SER A 83 -4.87 0.07 18.98
N VAL A 84 -5.01 0.63 20.20
CA VAL A 84 -3.98 0.53 21.25
C VAL A 84 -3.74 -0.92 21.64
N GLN A 85 -4.79 -1.71 21.79
CA GLN A 85 -4.71 -3.13 22.14
C GLN A 85 -4.00 -3.94 21.04
N HIS A 86 -4.35 -3.75 19.76
CA HIS A 86 -3.67 -4.43 18.64
C HIS A 86 -2.18 -4.08 18.62
N ARG A 87 -1.83 -2.81 18.77
CA ARG A 87 -0.42 -2.37 18.86
C ARG A 87 0.32 -3.05 20.02
N ALA A 88 -0.29 -3.07 21.21
CA ALA A 88 0.31 -3.71 22.38
C ALA A 88 0.51 -5.21 22.17
N GLN A 89 -0.49 -5.91 21.61
CA GLN A 89 -0.41 -7.34 21.32
C GLN A 89 0.67 -7.67 20.28
N VAL A 90 0.74 -6.90 19.19
CA VAL A 90 1.78 -7.08 18.16
C VAL A 90 3.17 -6.80 18.73
N ASN A 91 3.34 -5.74 19.52
CA ASN A 91 4.63 -5.43 20.14
C ASN A 91 5.07 -6.47 21.18
N ALA A 92 4.13 -7.11 21.85
CA ALA A 92 4.38 -8.21 22.78
C ALA A 92 4.63 -9.56 22.07
N ALA A 93 4.24 -9.68 20.79
CA ALA A 93 4.42 -10.91 20.03
C ALA A 93 5.89 -11.28 19.85
N SER A 94 6.15 -12.57 19.89
CA SER A 94 7.49 -13.15 19.74
C SER A 94 7.40 -14.59 19.24
N GLY A 95 8.55 -15.18 18.90
CA GLY A 95 8.67 -16.56 18.47
C GLY A 95 8.51 -16.78 16.96
N PRO A 96 8.65 -18.04 16.50
CA PRO A 96 8.81 -18.36 15.09
C PRO A 96 7.61 -17.98 14.23
N LEU A 97 6.38 -18.19 14.71
CA LEU A 97 5.18 -17.84 13.95
C LEU A 97 5.05 -16.32 13.75
N ALA A 98 5.32 -15.52 14.78
CA ALA A 98 5.28 -14.07 14.68
C ALA A 98 6.35 -13.55 13.71
N GLN A 99 7.53 -14.15 13.70
CA GLN A 99 8.59 -13.83 12.74
C GLN A 99 8.24 -14.25 11.31
N ALA A 100 7.66 -15.44 11.14
CA ALA A 100 7.24 -15.94 9.85
C ALA A 100 6.15 -15.07 9.22
N LEU A 101 5.20 -14.57 10.03
CA LEU A 101 4.20 -13.59 9.59
C LEU A 101 4.83 -12.22 9.33
N GLY A 102 5.69 -11.76 10.24
CA GLY A 102 6.34 -10.46 10.14
C GLY A 102 7.13 -10.29 8.85
N ALA A 103 7.82 -11.35 8.40
CA ALA A 103 8.57 -11.40 7.15
C ALA A 103 7.76 -11.02 5.89
N HIS A 104 6.43 -11.07 5.96
CA HIS A 104 5.54 -10.69 4.86
C HIS A 104 5.15 -9.22 4.83
N PHE A 105 5.55 -8.37 5.79
CA PHE A 105 5.10 -6.97 5.82
C PHE A 105 6.20 -5.98 5.41
N ILE A 106 5.90 -5.12 4.44
CA ILE A 106 6.63 -3.87 4.20
C ILE A 106 5.79 -2.72 4.80
N VAL A 107 6.39 -1.95 5.69
CA VAL A 107 5.68 -0.92 6.46
C VAL A 107 6.29 0.46 6.23
N GLY A 108 5.46 1.46 5.92
CA GLY A 108 5.87 2.86 5.93
C GLY A 108 6.13 3.37 7.35
N TYR A 109 6.73 4.55 7.51
CA TYR A 109 6.98 5.08 8.86
C TYR A 109 7.14 6.60 8.89
N ASP A 110 6.81 7.23 10.02
CA ASP A 110 7.12 8.64 10.28
C ASP A 110 8.45 8.79 11.02
N ASP A 111 8.71 7.92 12.00
CA ASP A 111 9.95 7.88 12.79
C ASP A 111 10.48 6.44 12.86
N ALA A 112 11.71 6.22 12.42
CA ALA A 112 12.33 4.90 12.43
C ALA A 112 12.53 4.32 13.84
N LYS A 113 12.53 5.16 14.89
CA LYS A 113 12.57 4.69 16.29
C LYS A 113 11.42 3.74 16.60
N ASN A 114 10.24 3.99 16.02
CA ASN A 114 9.06 3.14 16.20
C ASN A 114 9.20 1.77 15.53
N LEU A 115 10.16 1.61 14.61
CA LEU A 115 10.42 0.36 13.91
C LEU A 115 11.52 -0.48 14.56
N ARG A 116 12.36 0.08 15.44
CA ARG A 116 13.54 -0.62 15.99
C ARG A 116 13.20 -1.96 16.63
N GLU A 117 12.19 -1.98 17.51
CA GLU A 117 11.76 -3.22 18.16
C GLU A 117 11.10 -4.19 17.18
N LEU A 118 10.31 -3.69 16.22
CA LEU A 118 9.69 -4.53 15.18
C LEU A 118 10.77 -5.18 14.30
N ALA A 119 11.81 -4.43 13.93
CA ALA A 119 12.95 -4.92 13.18
C ALA A 119 13.74 -5.96 13.99
N ARG A 120 14.10 -5.65 15.23
CA ARG A 120 14.87 -6.54 16.12
C ARG A 120 14.13 -7.86 16.40
N LYS A 121 12.81 -7.83 16.58
CA LYS A 121 12.01 -9.03 16.86
C LYS A 121 11.63 -9.85 15.62
N GLY A 122 11.88 -9.31 14.43
CA GLY A 122 11.49 -9.95 13.17
C GLY A 122 10.02 -9.79 12.81
N LEU A 123 9.34 -8.78 13.36
CA LEU A 123 7.91 -8.55 13.16
C LEU A 123 7.58 -7.82 11.85
N ILE A 124 8.58 -7.34 11.11
CA ILE A 124 8.42 -6.81 9.75
C ILE A 124 9.35 -7.54 8.77
N GLY A 125 9.10 -7.44 7.47
CA GLY A 125 9.97 -7.97 6.41
C GLY A 125 10.77 -6.88 5.73
N GLY A 126 10.24 -5.66 5.75
CA GLY A 126 10.86 -4.49 5.14
C GLY A 126 10.23 -3.17 5.57
N ILE A 127 10.80 -2.10 5.05
CA ILE A 127 10.36 -0.72 5.29
C ILE A 127 10.09 -0.03 3.95
N PHE A 128 9.15 0.91 3.94
CA PHE A 128 8.85 1.73 2.78
C PHE A 128 9.22 3.20 3.02
N VAL A 129 10.23 3.67 2.30
CA VAL A 129 10.77 5.01 2.41
C VAL A 129 10.08 5.91 1.39
N THR A 130 9.63 7.09 1.82
CA THR A 130 8.90 8.03 0.95
C THR A 130 9.38 9.46 1.18
N GLY A 131 8.79 10.42 0.46
CA GLY A 131 9.12 11.85 0.62
C GLY A 131 8.94 12.38 2.05
N ARG A 132 8.12 11.75 2.90
CA ARG A 132 7.99 12.13 4.32
C ARG A 132 9.25 11.83 5.13
N ASN A 133 10.02 10.81 4.74
CA ASN A 133 11.27 10.38 5.37
C ASN A 133 12.48 11.15 4.83
N VAL A 134 12.29 11.94 3.77
CA VAL A 134 13.32 12.66 3.01
C VAL A 134 13.25 14.16 3.31
N ARG A 135 12.04 14.69 3.55
CA ARG A 135 11.80 16.11 3.78
C ARG A 135 12.64 16.65 4.94
N GLY A 136 13.46 17.65 4.66
CA GLY A 136 14.28 18.32 5.67
C GLY A 136 15.48 17.51 6.17
N ARG A 137 15.81 16.40 5.51
CA ARG A 137 16.94 15.53 5.84
C ARG A 137 17.96 15.52 4.71
N THR A 138 19.14 15.02 5.03
CA THR A 138 20.25 14.75 4.12
C THR A 138 20.31 13.28 3.71
N ALA A 139 21.02 12.98 2.63
CA ALA A 139 21.25 11.60 2.19
C ALA A 139 22.01 10.79 3.25
N ALA A 140 22.93 11.42 3.99
CA ALA A 140 23.69 10.78 5.05
C ALA A 140 22.79 10.34 6.22
N GLU A 141 21.89 11.21 6.69
CA GLU A 141 20.96 10.90 7.78
C GLU A 141 19.99 9.77 7.42
N LEU A 142 19.48 9.73 6.19
CA LEU A 142 18.60 8.65 5.74
C LEU A 142 19.36 7.32 5.62
N ARG A 143 20.58 7.35 5.06
CA ARG A 143 21.44 6.16 4.94
C ARG A 143 21.80 5.60 6.32
N GLU A 144 22.14 6.45 7.27
CA GLU A 144 22.46 6.05 8.65
C GLU A 144 21.26 5.41 9.34
N GLU A 145 20.07 6.01 9.23
CA GLU A 145 18.83 5.45 9.76
C GLU A 145 18.53 4.04 9.21
N ILE A 146 18.67 3.86 7.89
CA ILE A 146 18.49 2.54 7.26
C ILE A 146 19.56 1.57 7.75
N ALA A 147 20.82 2.00 7.83
CA ALA A 147 21.93 1.17 8.32
C ALA A 147 21.74 0.72 9.77
N GLU A 148 21.18 1.56 10.63
CA GLU A 148 20.84 1.21 12.03
C GLU A 148 19.79 0.09 12.08
N LEU A 149 18.72 0.18 11.30
CA LEU A 149 17.69 -0.86 11.24
C LEU A 149 18.26 -2.18 10.71
N GLN A 150 19.16 -2.13 9.72
CA GLN A 150 19.86 -3.30 9.22
C GLN A 150 20.85 -3.88 10.25
N ALA A 151 21.52 -3.05 11.04
CA ALA A 151 22.40 -3.52 12.12
C ALA A 151 21.62 -4.30 13.19
N LEU A 152 20.44 -3.81 13.60
CA LEU A 152 19.55 -4.51 14.53
C LEU A 152 19.13 -5.91 14.03
N ARG A 153 18.94 -6.07 12.71
CA ARG A 153 18.69 -7.38 12.11
C ARG A 153 19.88 -8.31 12.20
N ARG A 154 21.07 -7.81 11.85
CA ARG A 154 22.31 -8.59 11.91
C ARG A 154 22.63 -9.05 13.33
N GLU A 155 22.47 -8.18 14.33
CA GLU A 155 22.68 -8.49 15.75
C GLU A 155 21.81 -9.64 16.25
N THR A 156 20.63 -9.82 15.67
CA THR A 156 19.66 -10.85 16.05
C THR A 156 19.69 -12.08 15.15
N GLY A 157 20.62 -12.15 14.19
CA GLY A 157 20.71 -13.25 13.22
C GLY A 157 19.53 -13.33 12.27
N LEU A 158 18.70 -12.28 12.19
CA LEU A 158 17.56 -12.22 11.29
C LEU A 158 18.00 -11.77 9.89
N PRO A 159 17.28 -12.18 8.84
CA PRO A 159 17.55 -11.69 7.49
C PRO A 159 17.43 -10.15 7.42
N PRO A 160 18.19 -9.49 6.52
CA PRO A 160 18.06 -8.05 6.29
C PRO A 160 16.63 -7.63 5.95
N LEU A 161 16.31 -6.38 6.25
CA LEU A 161 15.06 -5.77 5.81
C LEU A 161 15.12 -5.51 4.30
N VAL A 162 14.00 -5.76 3.61
CA VAL A 162 13.77 -5.17 2.29
C VAL A 162 13.55 -3.67 2.48
N VAL A 163 14.29 -2.83 1.76
CA VAL A 163 14.13 -1.37 1.85
C VAL A 163 13.56 -0.88 0.54
N ALA A 164 12.28 -0.53 0.54
CA ALA A 164 11.51 -0.21 -0.65
C ALA A 164 11.24 1.30 -0.79
N THR A 165 11.06 1.78 -2.02
CA THR A 165 10.62 3.15 -2.34
C THR A 165 9.88 3.19 -3.68
N ASP A 166 9.19 4.30 -3.96
CA ASP A 166 8.68 4.65 -5.28
C ASP A 166 9.58 5.71 -5.95
N GLN A 167 10.54 5.28 -6.75
CA GLN A 167 11.37 6.17 -7.56
C GLN A 167 11.24 5.79 -9.03
N GLU A 168 10.10 6.12 -9.64
CA GLU A 168 9.80 5.83 -11.05
C GLU A 168 10.50 6.81 -12.01
N GLY A 169 10.70 8.05 -11.55
CA GLY A 169 11.01 9.20 -12.39
C GLY A 169 9.78 10.07 -12.64
N GLY A 170 9.97 11.23 -13.27
CA GLY A 170 8.88 12.13 -13.64
C GLY A 170 8.07 12.60 -12.43
N ALA A 171 6.77 12.32 -12.42
CA ALA A 171 5.84 12.74 -11.36
C ALA A 171 6.02 11.96 -10.04
N VAL A 172 6.51 10.72 -10.10
CA VAL A 172 6.70 9.84 -8.94
C VAL A 172 8.20 9.68 -8.69
N SER A 173 8.76 10.57 -7.89
CA SER A 173 10.18 10.61 -7.53
C SER A 173 10.32 10.89 -6.03
N ARG A 174 9.92 9.91 -5.20
CA ARG A 174 9.68 10.12 -3.76
C ARG A 174 10.94 10.47 -2.98
N LEU A 175 12.12 10.08 -3.44
CA LEU A 175 13.38 10.37 -2.75
C LEU A 175 14.07 11.64 -3.25
N SER A 176 13.52 12.32 -4.25
CA SER A 176 14.08 13.61 -4.69
C SER A 176 13.80 14.71 -3.66
N PRO A 177 14.76 15.62 -3.40
CA PRO A 177 16.02 15.82 -4.13
C PRO A 177 17.23 15.03 -3.60
N LEU A 178 17.08 14.14 -2.61
CA LEU A 178 18.22 13.35 -2.10
C LEU A 178 18.81 12.41 -3.16
N VAL A 179 17.96 11.94 -4.07
CA VAL A 179 18.38 11.38 -5.36
C VAL A 179 17.93 12.28 -6.50
N GLU A 180 18.68 12.27 -7.59
CA GLU A 180 18.37 13.03 -8.78
C GLU A 180 16.94 12.73 -9.28
N ARG A 181 16.20 13.80 -9.61
CA ARG A 181 14.90 13.66 -10.25
C ARG A 181 15.09 13.44 -11.74
N GLN A 182 15.10 12.18 -12.15
CA GLN A 182 15.14 11.81 -13.56
C GLN A 182 13.77 12.03 -14.24
N PRO A 183 13.72 12.27 -15.56
CA PRO A 183 12.46 12.39 -16.30
C PRO A 183 11.68 11.07 -16.33
N ALA A 184 10.43 11.11 -16.79
CA ALA A 184 9.62 9.89 -16.97
C ALA A 184 10.27 8.97 -18.02
N LEU A 185 10.23 7.65 -17.82
CA LEU A 185 10.82 6.68 -18.75
C LEU A 185 10.28 6.82 -20.18
N ALA A 186 9.04 7.28 -20.35
CA ALA A 186 8.44 7.56 -21.65
C ALA A 186 9.23 8.58 -22.49
N THR A 187 9.98 9.50 -21.87
CA THR A 187 10.79 10.48 -22.62
C THR A 187 12.03 9.87 -23.27
N LEU A 188 12.34 8.61 -22.97
CA LEU A 188 13.47 7.89 -23.57
C LEU A 188 13.11 7.28 -24.93
N LEU A 189 11.82 7.27 -25.30
CA LEU A 189 11.33 6.66 -26.53
C LEU A 189 11.74 7.43 -27.80
N ASP A 190 11.97 8.73 -27.68
CA ASP A 190 12.38 9.59 -28.80
C ASP A 190 13.89 9.48 -29.12
N ALA A 191 14.64 8.66 -28.38
CA ALA A 191 16.07 8.45 -28.60
C ALA A 191 16.33 7.39 -29.68
N ASP A 192 17.46 7.46 -30.38
CA ASP A 192 17.85 6.47 -31.40
C ASP A 192 17.99 5.04 -30.83
N LEU A 193 18.41 4.93 -29.57
CA LEU A 193 18.62 3.66 -28.85
C LEU A 193 17.90 3.66 -27.49
N PRO A 194 16.56 3.53 -27.46
CA PRO A 194 15.76 3.66 -26.23
C PRO A 194 16.15 2.65 -25.16
N ALA A 195 16.47 1.40 -25.55
CA ALA A 195 16.87 0.36 -24.61
C ALA A 195 18.21 0.66 -23.93
N GLU A 196 19.22 1.10 -24.68
CA GLU A 196 20.53 1.47 -24.09
C GLU A 196 20.40 2.66 -23.13
N ARG A 197 19.59 3.66 -23.51
CA ARG A 197 19.26 4.79 -22.64
C ARG A 197 18.51 4.37 -21.38
N ALA A 198 17.56 3.44 -21.50
CA ALA A 198 16.82 2.90 -20.36
C ALA A 198 17.73 2.10 -19.41
N HIS A 199 18.68 1.32 -19.94
CA HIS A 199 19.69 0.65 -19.12
C HIS A 199 20.58 1.64 -18.36
N ALA A 200 21.10 2.68 -19.05
CA ALA A 200 21.90 3.72 -18.40
C ALA A 200 21.09 4.48 -17.34
N TYR A 201 19.83 4.79 -17.63
CA TYR A 201 18.88 5.40 -16.69
C TYR A 201 18.72 4.53 -15.44
N GLY A 202 18.41 3.25 -15.61
CA GLY A 202 18.24 2.30 -14.52
C GLY A 202 19.50 2.15 -13.69
N ALA A 203 20.68 2.07 -14.32
CA ALA A 203 21.95 1.96 -13.62
C ALA A 203 22.29 3.20 -12.79
N GLN A 204 22.01 4.41 -13.31
CA GLN A 204 22.16 5.66 -12.56
C GLN A 204 21.22 5.69 -11.35
N GLN A 205 19.95 5.35 -11.56
CA GLN A 205 18.96 5.33 -10.49
C GLN A 205 19.30 4.28 -9.43
N GLY A 206 19.66 3.08 -9.86
CA GLY A 206 20.04 1.97 -9.00
C GLY A 206 21.24 2.32 -8.11
N ARG A 207 22.28 2.96 -8.66
CA ARG A 207 23.43 3.42 -7.86
C ARG A 207 23.02 4.47 -6.81
N ALA A 208 22.18 5.43 -7.17
CA ALA A 208 21.72 6.46 -6.24
C ALA A 208 20.86 5.87 -5.12
N LEU A 209 19.99 4.92 -5.44
CA LEU A 209 19.14 4.19 -4.48
C LEU A 209 19.98 3.29 -3.56
N ALA A 210 20.89 2.49 -4.12
CA ALA A 210 21.80 1.63 -3.37
C ALA A 210 22.68 2.42 -2.39
N ALA A 211 23.13 3.62 -2.79
CA ALA A 211 23.91 4.50 -1.92
C ALA A 211 23.14 4.95 -0.66
N LEU A 212 21.80 4.99 -0.72
CA LEU A 212 20.94 5.25 0.44
C LEU A 212 20.61 3.97 1.25
N GLY A 213 20.94 2.79 0.73
CA GLY A 213 20.57 1.51 1.32
C GLY A 213 19.20 0.96 0.88
N ILE A 214 18.62 1.52 -0.19
CA ILE A 214 17.41 0.98 -0.82
C ILE A 214 17.76 -0.30 -1.59
N THR A 215 16.95 -1.35 -1.44
CA THR A 215 17.16 -2.65 -2.12
C THR A 215 16.08 -2.98 -3.14
N LEU A 216 14.90 -2.36 -3.03
CA LEU A 216 13.76 -2.58 -3.92
C LEU A 216 13.19 -1.24 -4.38
N ASN A 217 13.01 -1.07 -5.68
CA ASN A 217 12.29 0.05 -6.26
C ASN A 217 10.95 -0.44 -6.80
N PHE A 218 9.88 0.25 -6.45
CA PHE A 218 8.56 0.02 -7.03
C PHE A 218 8.45 0.75 -8.36
N SER A 219 9.21 0.26 -9.34
CA SER A 219 9.35 0.77 -10.70
C SER A 219 9.97 -0.35 -11.54
N PRO A 220 9.66 -0.49 -12.85
CA PRO A 220 8.90 0.43 -13.68
C PRO A 220 7.40 0.17 -13.67
N VAL A 221 6.65 1.22 -14.03
CA VAL A 221 5.26 1.08 -14.46
C VAL A 221 5.25 0.44 -15.83
N VAL A 222 4.74 -0.79 -15.92
CA VAL A 222 4.59 -1.54 -17.16
C VAL A 222 3.13 -1.65 -17.61
N ASP A 223 2.22 -0.97 -16.91
CA ASP A 223 0.90 -0.65 -17.44
C ASP A 223 1.02 0.03 -18.79
N LEU A 224 0.18 -0.36 -19.75
CA LEU A 224 0.16 0.26 -21.06
C LEU A 224 -0.56 1.60 -21.01
N ARG A 225 -0.05 2.55 -21.79
CA ARG A 225 -0.68 3.87 -21.91
C ARG A 225 -2.07 3.72 -22.54
N PRO A 226 -3.14 4.17 -21.87
CA PRO A 226 -4.51 3.99 -22.35
C PRO A 226 -4.86 4.92 -23.53
N GLY A 227 -4.05 5.96 -23.79
CA GLY A 227 -4.29 6.91 -24.88
C GLY A 227 -5.43 7.88 -24.58
N ARG A 228 -5.68 8.15 -23.29
CA ARG A 228 -6.75 9.04 -22.82
C ARG A 228 -6.23 9.88 -21.66
N ALA A 229 -6.67 11.13 -21.61
CA ALA A 229 -6.38 11.98 -20.47
C ALA A 229 -6.95 11.36 -19.17
N PRO A 230 -6.28 11.56 -18.02
CA PRO A 230 -6.81 11.15 -16.73
C PRO A 230 -8.24 11.66 -16.54
N GLY A 231 -9.11 10.79 -16.02
CA GLY A 231 -10.47 11.20 -15.66
C GLY A 231 -10.45 12.30 -14.60
N ARG A 232 -11.54 13.07 -14.48
CA ARG A 232 -11.65 14.12 -13.43
C ARG A 232 -11.42 13.61 -12.01
N TRP A 233 -11.66 12.32 -11.78
CA TRP A 233 -11.52 11.65 -10.49
C TRP A 233 -10.29 10.75 -10.39
N ASP A 234 -9.41 10.76 -11.41
CA ASP A 234 -8.11 10.09 -11.38
C ASP A 234 -7.04 11.06 -10.87
N LEU A 235 -6.88 11.10 -9.55
CA LEU A 235 -6.03 12.07 -8.86
C LEU A 235 -4.62 11.53 -8.62
N HIS A 236 -4.48 10.21 -8.45
CA HIS A 236 -3.24 9.57 -8.04
C HIS A 236 -2.79 8.46 -9.00
N THR A 237 -3.71 7.70 -9.59
CA THR A 237 -3.37 6.57 -10.46
C THR A 237 -2.66 7.04 -11.73
N ARG A 238 -3.27 7.97 -12.48
CA ARG A 238 -2.69 8.77 -13.60
C ARG A 238 -1.78 7.98 -14.54
N ILE A 239 -2.21 6.79 -14.95
CA ILE A 239 -1.39 5.85 -15.74
C ILE A 239 -0.95 6.46 -17.07
N ASP A 240 -1.76 7.31 -17.69
CA ASP A 240 -1.40 7.96 -18.97
C ASP A 240 -0.10 8.79 -18.87
N GLU A 241 0.20 9.34 -17.69
CA GLU A 241 1.40 10.15 -17.45
C GLU A 241 2.61 9.32 -17.00
N ARG A 242 2.36 8.13 -16.46
CA ARG A 242 3.38 7.25 -15.86
C ARG A 242 3.81 6.12 -16.78
N ALA A 243 2.92 5.66 -17.66
CA ALA A 243 3.16 4.56 -18.58
C ALA A 243 4.25 4.91 -19.61
N ILE A 244 5.10 3.93 -19.91
CA ILE A 244 6.17 4.06 -20.90
C ILE A 244 5.55 4.30 -22.29
N SER A 245 4.76 3.34 -22.79
CA SER A 245 4.16 3.38 -24.12
C SER A 245 2.78 2.71 -24.12
N ALA A 246 2.01 2.91 -25.19
CA ALA A 246 0.82 2.10 -25.49
C ALA A 246 1.20 0.76 -26.15
N ASP A 247 2.40 0.66 -26.73
CA ASP A 247 2.90 -0.56 -27.37
C ASP A 247 3.47 -1.53 -26.31
N PRO A 248 2.92 -2.75 -26.20
CA PRO A 248 3.40 -3.75 -25.24
C PRO A 248 4.82 -4.25 -25.52
N VAL A 249 5.26 -4.32 -26.78
CA VAL A 249 6.62 -4.75 -27.13
C VAL A 249 7.63 -3.69 -26.72
N LEU A 250 7.36 -2.42 -27.07
CA LEU A 250 8.23 -1.31 -26.71
C LEU A 250 8.31 -1.13 -25.19
N THR A 251 7.17 -1.25 -24.49
CA THR A 251 7.13 -1.21 -23.02
C THR A 251 7.99 -2.31 -22.42
N ALA A 252 7.89 -3.56 -22.91
CA ALA A 252 8.70 -4.67 -22.43
C ALA A 252 10.20 -4.45 -22.66
N GLN A 253 10.60 -3.95 -23.84
CA GLN A 253 12.01 -3.68 -24.16
C GLN A 253 12.64 -2.63 -23.24
N VAL A 254 11.96 -1.50 -23.07
CA VAL A 254 12.43 -0.40 -22.21
C VAL A 254 12.44 -0.82 -20.74
N ALA A 255 11.37 -1.48 -20.28
CA ALA A 255 11.28 -1.96 -18.90
C ALA A 255 12.37 -2.99 -18.59
N LEU A 256 12.62 -3.96 -19.49
CA LEU A 256 13.68 -4.95 -19.29
C LEU A 256 15.06 -4.29 -19.21
N ALA A 257 15.36 -3.36 -20.11
CA ALA A 257 16.65 -2.68 -20.09
C ALA A 257 16.83 -1.84 -18.81
N TYR A 258 15.78 -1.13 -18.39
CA TYR A 258 15.76 -0.41 -17.12
C TYR A 258 15.97 -1.34 -15.91
N GLU A 259 15.28 -2.49 -15.86
CA GLU A 259 15.47 -3.49 -14.82
C GLU A 259 16.91 -3.98 -14.76
N LYS A 260 17.52 -4.30 -15.91
CA LYS A 260 18.94 -4.68 -15.97
C LYS A 260 19.87 -3.59 -15.47
N GLY A 261 19.52 -2.34 -15.75
CA GLY A 261 20.21 -1.18 -15.18
C GLY A 261 20.15 -1.18 -13.65
N LEU A 262 18.96 -1.28 -13.05
CA LEU A 262 18.79 -1.34 -11.59
C LEU A 262 19.57 -2.52 -10.98
N GLU A 263 19.42 -3.71 -11.56
CA GLU A 263 20.05 -4.95 -11.10
C GLU A 263 21.58 -4.84 -11.06
N SER A 264 22.17 -4.14 -12.04
CA SER A 264 23.63 -3.90 -12.09
C SER A 264 24.17 -3.13 -10.88
N ALA A 265 23.32 -2.41 -10.17
CA ALA A 265 23.64 -1.67 -8.94
C ALA A 265 23.17 -2.38 -7.66
N GLY A 266 22.62 -3.59 -7.77
CA GLY A 266 22.09 -4.34 -6.62
C GLY A 266 20.71 -3.86 -6.14
N VAL A 267 19.99 -3.06 -6.92
CA VAL A 267 18.59 -2.69 -6.64
C VAL A 267 17.69 -3.49 -7.57
N ARG A 268 16.59 -4.03 -7.06
CA ARG A 268 15.65 -4.78 -7.90
C ARG A 268 14.44 -3.89 -8.18
N GLY A 269 13.86 -4.00 -9.36
CA GLY A 269 12.62 -3.30 -9.66
C GLY A 269 11.39 -4.15 -9.39
N THR A 270 10.24 -3.56 -9.67
CA THR A 270 8.92 -4.15 -9.48
C THR A 270 8.01 -3.73 -10.61
N LEU A 271 7.59 -4.72 -11.41
CA LEU A 271 6.65 -4.53 -12.50
C LEU A 271 5.28 -4.22 -11.91
N LYS A 272 4.70 -3.07 -12.25
CA LYS A 272 3.40 -2.65 -11.70
C LYS A 272 2.48 -1.99 -12.73
N HIS A 273 1.16 -2.11 -12.60
CA HIS A 273 0.41 -2.78 -11.51
C HIS A 273 -0.40 -3.94 -12.12
N PHE A 274 -0.02 -5.19 -11.84
CA PHE A 274 -0.71 -6.36 -12.40
C PHE A 274 -2.17 -6.38 -11.88
N PRO A 275 -3.21 -6.58 -12.73
CA PRO A 275 -3.20 -7.20 -14.06
C PRO A 275 -3.05 -6.25 -15.26
N GLY A 276 -2.59 -5.02 -15.05
CA GLY A 276 -2.55 -3.98 -16.08
C GLY A 276 -3.72 -3.00 -15.92
N LEU A 277 -3.39 -1.73 -15.74
CA LEU A 277 -4.37 -0.67 -15.44
C LEU A 277 -4.84 0.14 -16.66
N ALA A 278 -4.41 -0.20 -17.87
CA ALA A 278 -4.79 0.55 -19.08
C ALA A 278 -6.32 0.62 -19.28
N GLY A 279 -7.03 -0.49 -18.97
CA GLY A 279 -8.49 -0.57 -19.06
C GLY A 279 -9.24 0.05 -17.88
N VAL A 280 -8.55 0.54 -16.84
CA VAL A 280 -9.16 1.00 -15.58
C VAL A 280 -9.34 2.51 -15.59
N THR A 281 -10.56 2.98 -15.29
CA THR A 281 -10.93 4.41 -15.24
C THR A 281 -10.86 5.01 -13.85
N GLU A 282 -11.04 4.18 -12.83
CA GLU A 282 -11.17 4.59 -11.44
C GLU A 282 -9.80 4.75 -10.79
N ASP A 283 -9.70 5.72 -9.87
CA ASP A 283 -8.53 5.83 -9.00
C ASP A 283 -8.63 4.81 -7.86
N THR A 284 -7.83 3.75 -7.93
CA THR A 284 -7.84 2.66 -6.94
C THR A 284 -7.45 3.11 -5.53
N HIS A 285 -6.82 4.29 -5.40
CA HIS A 285 -6.56 4.91 -4.10
C HIS A 285 -7.85 5.19 -3.32
N HIS A 286 -8.96 5.45 -4.02
CA HIS A 286 -10.22 5.89 -3.41
C HIS A 286 -11.41 4.96 -3.73
N PHE A 287 -11.43 4.36 -4.91
CA PHE A 287 -12.60 3.67 -5.44
C PHE A 287 -12.28 2.24 -5.85
N ALA A 288 -13.25 1.34 -5.69
CA ALA A 288 -13.16 0.01 -6.27
C ALA A 288 -13.11 0.12 -7.80
N ALA A 289 -12.24 -0.69 -8.42
CA ALA A 289 -12.04 -0.73 -9.86
C ALA A 289 -12.33 -2.13 -10.39
N THR A 290 -12.94 -2.21 -11.57
CA THR A 290 -13.21 -3.48 -12.26
C THR A 290 -12.67 -3.45 -13.68
N LEU A 291 -11.74 -4.35 -13.98
CA LEU A 291 -11.23 -4.59 -15.31
C LEU A 291 -12.15 -5.59 -16.02
N ARG A 292 -12.82 -5.10 -17.07
CA ARG A 292 -13.73 -5.88 -17.93
C ARG A 292 -13.10 -6.33 -19.24
N THR A 293 -11.83 -5.98 -19.47
CA THR A 293 -11.09 -6.42 -20.65
C THR A 293 -10.99 -7.95 -20.64
N PRO A 294 -11.30 -8.63 -21.75
CA PRO A 294 -11.24 -10.08 -21.80
C PRO A 294 -9.83 -10.62 -21.50
N VAL A 295 -9.73 -11.71 -20.76
CA VAL A 295 -8.47 -12.34 -20.35
C VAL A 295 -7.61 -12.69 -21.57
N ALA A 296 -8.21 -13.20 -22.64
CA ALA A 296 -7.51 -13.49 -23.89
C ALA A 296 -6.82 -12.25 -24.48
N ARG A 297 -7.44 -11.07 -24.37
CA ARG A 297 -6.84 -9.80 -24.82
C ARG A 297 -5.74 -9.35 -23.88
N LEU A 298 -5.97 -9.41 -22.57
CA LEU A 298 -4.95 -9.07 -21.56
C LEU A 298 -3.69 -9.93 -21.77
N ALA A 299 -3.85 -11.24 -21.95
CA ALA A 299 -2.76 -12.19 -22.14
C ALA A 299 -1.87 -11.85 -23.34
N THR A 300 -2.43 -11.36 -24.44
CA THR A 300 -1.64 -11.02 -25.64
C THR A 300 -1.16 -9.56 -25.68
N HIS A 301 -1.64 -8.72 -24.75
CA HIS A 301 -1.45 -7.27 -24.80
C HIS A 301 -0.93 -6.74 -23.45
N ASP A 302 -1.80 -6.39 -22.51
CA ASP A 302 -1.47 -5.78 -21.22
C ASP A 302 -0.53 -6.61 -20.34
N TRP A 303 -0.61 -7.95 -20.43
CA TRP A 303 0.24 -8.86 -19.66
C TRP A 303 1.60 -9.10 -20.28
N LYS A 304 1.79 -8.75 -21.56
CA LYS A 304 3.02 -9.03 -22.30
C LYS A 304 4.26 -8.40 -21.63
N PRO A 305 4.26 -7.13 -21.20
CA PRO A 305 5.40 -6.58 -20.46
C PRO A 305 5.71 -7.34 -19.16
N PHE A 306 4.68 -7.73 -18.39
CA PHE A 306 4.88 -8.51 -17.16
C PHE A 306 5.52 -9.86 -17.46
N GLN A 307 5.02 -10.58 -18.47
CA GLN A 307 5.51 -11.90 -18.85
C GLN A 307 6.94 -11.86 -19.39
N GLU A 308 7.23 -10.93 -20.31
CA GLU A 308 8.52 -10.90 -21.01
C GLU A 308 9.66 -10.41 -20.11
N VAL A 309 9.39 -9.40 -19.27
CA VAL A 309 10.41 -8.86 -18.35
C VAL A 309 10.68 -9.85 -17.22
N SER A 310 9.64 -10.41 -16.58
CA SER A 310 9.80 -11.32 -15.44
C SER A 310 10.47 -12.66 -15.77
N LYS A 311 10.50 -13.08 -17.05
CA LYS A 311 11.28 -14.24 -17.51
C LYS A 311 12.77 -13.96 -17.61
N GLN A 312 13.16 -12.70 -17.73
CA GLN A 312 14.52 -12.27 -18.08
C GLN A 312 15.17 -11.42 -17.00
N SER A 313 14.44 -11.02 -15.95
CA SER A 313 14.93 -10.25 -14.81
C SER A 313 14.51 -10.90 -13.48
N ASP A 314 15.14 -10.44 -12.40
CA ASP A 314 14.75 -10.75 -11.01
C ASP A 314 13.69 -9.77 -10.50
N ALA A 315 13.00 -9.04 -11.38
CA ALA A 315 11.97 -8.06 -11.00
C ALA A 315 10.86 -8.72 -10.18
N ALA A 316 10.41 -8.04 -9.13
CA ALA A 316 9.17 -8.38 -8.44
C ALA A 316 7.94 -8.01 -9.31
N ILE A 317 6.76 -8.52 -8.95
CA ILE A 317 5.48 -8.07 -9.53
C ILE A 317 4.59 -7.51 -8.42
N MET A 318 4.14 -6.27 -8.60
CA MET A 318 3.14 -5.66 -7.74
C MET A 318 1.73 -5.96 -8.25
N LEU A 319 0.89 -6.45 -7.36
CA LEU A 319 -0.50 -6.78 -7.61
C LEU A 319 -1.39 -5.60 -7.21
N GLY A 320 -2.03 -4.99 -8.20
CA GLY A 320 -2.97 -3.88 -8.01
C GLY A 320 -4.31 -4.31 -7.42
N HIS A 321 -5.04 -3.34 -6.89
CA HIS A 321 -6.35 -3.53 -6.27
C HIS A 321 -7.48 -3.41 -7.30
N VAL A 322 -7.48 -4.30 -8.29
CA VAL A 322 -8.48 -4.30 -9.37
C VAL A 322 -9.15 -5.66 -9.49
N ILE A 323 -10.48 -5.66 -9.56
CA ILE A 323 -11.29 -6.86 -9.81
C ILE A 323 -11.17 -7.20 -11.30
N LEU A 324 -10.61 -8.37 -11.61
CA LEU A 324 -10.61 -8.91 -12.97
C LEU A 324 -11.81 -9.84 -13.13
N ALA A 325 -12.92 -9.28 -13.63
CA ALA A 325 -14.24 -9.89 -13.54
C ALA A 325 -14.35 -11.27 -14.17
N GLU A 326 -13.61 -11.53 -15.26
CA GLU A 326 -13.64 -12.82 -15.96
C GLU A 326 -12.97 -13.96 -15.17
N LEU A 327 -12.01 -13.66 -14.28
CA LEU A 327 -11.32 -14.68 -13.46
C LEU A 327 -11.84 -14.75 -12.03
N ASP A 328 -12.07 -13.59 -11.41
CA ASP A 328 -12.50 -13.48 -10.02
C ASP A 328 -13.27 -12.17 -9.81
N ALA A 329 -14.60 -12.25 -9.91
CA ALA A 329 -15.48 -11.08 -9.78
C ALA A 329 -15.62 -10.56 -8.34
N ASP A 330 -15.19 -11.33 -7.34
CA ASP A 330 -15.40 -11.00 -5.93
C ASP A 330 -14.16 -10.36 -5.28
N SER A 331 -13.03 -10.38 -5.99
CA SER A 331 -11.72 -10.22 -5.36
C SER A 331 -10.75 -9.46 -6.25
N PRO A 332 -10.22 -8.32 -5.79
CA PRO A 332 -9.06 -7.69 -6.39
C PRO A 332 -7.88 -8.64 -6.60
N ALA A 333 -7.13 -8.44 -7.68
CA ALA A 333 -5.99 -9.28 -8.07
C ALA A 333 -4.95 -9.45 -6.94
N SER A 334 -4.71 -8.41 -6.16
CA SER A 334 -3.83 -8.40 -4.99
C SER A 334 -4.10 -9.46 -3.93
N PHE A 335 -5.34 -9.96 -3.81
CA PHE A 335 -5.70 -11.01 -2.85
C PHE A 335 -6.64 -12.07 -3.44
N SER A 336 -6.62 -12.22 -4.77
CA SER A 336 -7.28 -13.33 -5.46
C SER A 336 -6.36 -14.54 -5.54
N ARG A 337 -6.69 -15.61 -4.81
CA ARG A 337 -5.97 -16.89 -4.91
C ARG A 337 -6.07 -17.48 -6.32
N LYS A 338 -7.20 -17.29 -7.01
CA LYS A 338 -7.39 -17.78 -8.40
C LYS A 338 -6.38 -17.13 -9.33
N ILE A 339 -6.33 -15.80 -9.34
CA ILE A 339 -5.43 -15.04 -10.22
C ILE A 339 -3.96 -15.35 -9.88
N VAL A 340 -3.59 -15.32 -8.60
CA VAL A 340 -2.19 -15.58 -8.20
C VAL A 340 -1.77 -17.01 -8.53
N GLN A 341 -2.56 -18.03 -8.17
CA GLN A 341 -2.15 -19.42 -8.31
C GLN A 341 -2.33 -19.95 -9.73
N GLN A 342 -3.42 -19.59 -10.42
CA GLN A 342 -3.70 -20.11 -11.76
C GLN A 342 -2.88 -19.37 -12.81
N VAL A 343 -2.88 -18.03 -12.79
CA VAL A 343 -2.19 -17.24 -13.84
C VAL A 343 -0.71 -17.07 -13.53
N ILE A 344 -0.38 -16.39 -12.42
CA ILE A 344 1.00 -15.96 -12.17
C ILE A 344 1.89 -17.15 -11.80
N ARG A 345 1.47 -18.00 -10.85
CA ARG A 345 2.26 -19.16 -10.41
C ARG A 345 2.09 -20.38 -11.31
N GLY A 346 0.92 -20.53 -11.94
CA GLY A 346 0.56 -21.66 -12.79
C GLY A 346 0.99 -21.43 -14.23
N GLU A 347 0.16 -20.74 -15.02
CA GLU A 347 0.34 -20.51 -16.45
C GLU A 347 1.68 -19.86 -16.80
N TRP A 348 2.08 -18.82 -16.04
CA TRP A 348 3.34 -18.11 -16.30
C TRP A 348 4.54 -18.79 -15.64
N GLY A 349 4.30 -19.67 -14.65
CA GLY A 349 5.35 -20.31 -13.87
C GLY A 349 6.22 -19.33 -13.06
N TYR A 350 5.82 -18.06 -12.90
CA TYR A 350 6.65 -17.05 -12.25
C TYR A 350 6.85 -17.38 -10.77
N GLN A 351 8.11 -17.57 -10.35
CA GLN A 351 8.48 -17.91 -8.96
C GLN A 351 9.10 -16.74 -8.18
N GLY A 352 9.21 -15.57 -8.78
CA GLY A 352 9.75 -14.38 -8.12
C GLY A 352 8.80 -13.78 -7.08
N LEU A 353 9.16 -12.60 -6.59
CA LEU A 353 8.49 -11.93 -5.49
C LEU A 353 7.17 -11.30 -5.96
N LEU A 354 6.09 -11.59 -5.23
CA LEU A 354 4.82 -10.87 -5.37
C LEU A 354 4.63 -9.93 -4.20
N VAL A 355 4.31 -8.68 -4.49
CA VAL A 355 3.98 -7.65 -3.49
C VAL A 355 2.59 -7.12 -3.78
N THR A 356 1.78 -6.84 -2.75
CA THR A 356 0.54 -6.10 -2.96
C THR A 356 0.85 -4.63 -3.23
N ASP A 357 -0.04 -3.93 -3.93
CA ASP A 357 -0.15 -2.48 -3.76
C ASP A 357 -0.55 -2.15 -2.30
N ASP A 358 -0.57 -0.87 -1.92
CA ASP A 358 -0.82 -0.45 -0.54
C ASP A 358 -2.22 -0.87 -0.05
N LEU A 359 -2.29 -1.79 0.92
CA LEU A 359 -3.54 -2.32 1.47
C LEU A 359 -4.40 -1.26 2.18
N THR A 360 -3.86 -0.06 2.40
CA THR A 360 -4.62 1.09 2.93
C THR A 360 -5.33 1.91 1.85
N MET A 361 -5.17 1.59 0.57
CA MET A 361 -5.95 2.16 -0.53
C MET A 361 -7.41 1.70 -0.50
N GLY A 362 -8.34 2.58 -0.86
CA GLY A 362 -9.78 2.33 -0.79
C GLY A 362 -10.22 1.07 -1.53
N ALA A 363 -9.64 0.75 -2.69
CA ALA A 363 -9.96 -0.45 -3.46
C ALA A 363 -9.63 -1.78 -2.75
N ALA A 364 -8.74 -1.78 -1.75
CA ALA A 364 -8.48 -2.93 -0.88
C ALA A 364 -9.14 -2.77 0.49
N TYR A 365 -8.95 -1.60 1.11
CA TYR A 365 -9.39 -1.31 2.48
C TYR A 365 -10.91 -1.47 2.64
N ASN A 366 -11.70 -1.11 1.62
CA ASN A 366 -13.15 -1.25 1.64
C ASN A 366 -13.65 -2.71 1.60
N HIS A 367 -12.78 -3.68 1.24
CA HIS A 367 -13.06 -5.11 1.40
C HIS A 367 -12.75 -5.63 2.82
N GLY A 368 -12.30 -4.75 3.72
CA GLY A 368 -11.89 -5.04 5.08
C GLY A 368 -10.40 -5.40 5.17
N LEU A 369 -9.64 -4.68 6.00
CA LEU A 369 -8.19 -4.87 6.14
C LEU A 369 -7.80 -6.30 6.58
N CYS A 370 -8.51 -6.88 7.57
CA CYS A 370 -8.27 -8.26 7.98
C CYS A 370 -8.49 -9.25 6.83
N ASN A 371 -9.56 -9.05 6.07
CA ASN A 371 -9.91 -9.90 4.94
C ASN A 371 -8.85 -9.81 3.83
N ALA A 372 -8.49 -8.58 3.43
CA ALA A 372 -7.42 -8.34 2.45
C ALA A 372 -6.09 -8.98 2.90
N THR A 373 -5.69 -8.78 4.16
CA THR A 373 -4.45 -9.34 4.71
C THR A 373 -4.42 -10.87 4.64
N VAL A 374 -5.43 -11.53 5.21
CA VAL A 374 -5.48 -13.01 5.27
C VAL A 374 -5.59 -13.61 3.88
N ARG A 375 -6.39 -13.01 2.99
CA ARG A 375 -6.55 -13.48 1.62
C ARG A 375 -5.28 -13.28 0.78
N SER A 376 -4.55 -12.18 0.92
CA SER A 376 -3.24 -11.99 0.26
C SER A 376 -2.26 -13.09 0.66
N LEU A 377 -2.13 -13.37 1.96
CA LEU A 377 -1.25 -14.43 2.47
C LEU A 377 -1.67 -15.81 1.93
N ASN A 378 -2.96 -16.13 1.99
CA ASN A 378 -3.50 -17.40 1.48
C ASN A 378 -3.46 -17.51 -0.06
N ALA A 379 -3.42 -16.38 -0.77
CA ALA A 379 -3.20 -16.36 -2.21
C ALA A 379 -1.74 -16.66 -2.57
N GLY A 380 -0.81 -16.61 -1.62
CA GLY A 380 0.63 -16.84 -1.82
C GLY A 380 1.39 -15.58 -2.24
N VAL A 381 0.91 -14.40 -1.84
CA VAL A 381 1.65 -13.14 -1.99
C VAL A 381 2.79 -13.09 -0.97
N ASN A 382 3.98 -12.65 -1.41
CA ASN A 382 5.18 -12.67 -0.57
C ASN A 382 5.25 -11.46 0.36
N LEU A 383 4.91 -10.27 -0.12
CA LEU A 383 4.98 -9.04 0.66
C LEU A 383 3.65 -8.28 0.59
N LEU A 384 3.17 -7.84 1.74
CA LEU A 384 2.00 -6.99 1.91
C LEU A 384 2.49 -5.59 2.24
N LEU A 385 2.13 -4.64 1.40
CA LEU A 385 2.51 -3.24 1.57
C LEU A 385 1.47 -2.51 2.42
N ILE A 386 1.92 -1.84 3.49
CA ILE A 386 1.13 -0.92 4.29
C ILE A 386 1.93 0.37 4.42
N ALA A 387 1.70 1.29 3.50
CA ALA A 387 2.58 2.44 3.28
C ALA A 387 2.01 3.74 3.82
N PHE A 388 0.84 4.15 3.31
CA PHE A 388 0.26 5.47 3.58
C PHE A 388 -0.15 5.61 5.04
N ASP A 389 -1.09 4.79 5.51
CA ASP A 389 -1.44 4.72 6.93
C ASP A 389 -0.73 3.56 7.63
N HIS A 390 0.56 3.74 7.87
CA HIS A 390 1.41 2.73 8.50
C HIS A 390 0.95 2.22 9.88
N ASP A 391 0.07 2.94 10.60
CA ASP A 391 -0.49 2.41 11.85
C ASP A 391 -1.39 1.19 11.60
N LYS A 392 -1.95 1.05 10.40
CA LYS A 392 -2.74 -0.13 10.00
C LYS A 392 -1.95 -1.42 9.93
N TYR A 393 -0.63 -1.35 9.98
CA TYR A 393 0.19 -2.54 10.13
C TYR A 393 -0.15 -3.32 11.41
N PHE A 394 -0.43 -2.65 12.52
CA PHE A 394 -0.77 -3.32 13.78
C PHE A 394 -2.10 -4.07 13.67
N ASP A 395 -3.10 -3.46 13.03
CA ASP A 395 -4.38 -4.11 12.74
C ASP A 395 -4.16 -5.34 11.83
N ALA A 396 -3.45 -5.18 10.71
CA ALA A 396 -3.19 -6.26 9.76
C ALA A 396 -2.41 -7.43 10.38
N MET A 397 -1.34 -7.15 11.12
CA MET A 397 -0.54 -8.17 11.80
C MET A 397 -1.37 -8.89 12.88
N HIS A 398 -2.19 -8.16 13.64
CA HIS A 398 -3.13 -8.76 14.59
C HIS A 398 -4.11 -9.71 13.87
N CYS A 399 -4.71 -9.29 12.75
CA CYS A 399 -5.60 -10.13 11.95
C CYS A 399 -4.90 -11.41 11.47
N ALA A 400 -3.66 -11.30 10.99
CA ALA A 400 -2.87 -12.45 10.54
C ALA A 400 -2.57 -13.42 11.70
N GLN A 401 -2.21 -12.91 12.87
CA GLN A 401 -1.99 -13.75 14.07
C GLN A 401 -3.26 -14.48 14.50
N GLN A 402 -4.40 -13.77 14.54
CA GLN A 402 -5.70 -14.36 14.87
C GLN A 402 -6.10 -15.43 13.85
N ALA A 403 -5.88 -15.17 12.56
CA ALA A 403 -6.17 -16.14 11.51
C ALA A 403 -5.28 -17.39 11.62
N ALA A 404 -3.99 -17.25 11.97
CA ALA A 404 -3.11 -18.39 12.21
C ALA A 404 -3.60 -19.23 13.40
N GLN A 405 -3.95 -18.59 14.52
CA GLN A 405 -4.44 -19.26 15.73
C GLN A 405 -5.74 -20.05 15.48
N ARG A 406 -6.60 -19.55 14.58
CA ARG A 406 -7.88 -20.19 14.22
C ARG A 406 -7.76 -21.18 13.07
N GLY A 407 -6.56 -21.43 12.53
CA GLY A 407 -6.34 -22.31 11.39
C GLY A 407 -6.90 -21.77 10.06
N ALA A 408 -7.14 -20.46 9.96
CA ALA A 408 -7.64 -19.80 8.76
C ALA A 408 -6.51 -19.35 7.80
N LEU A 409 -5.24 -19.52 8.18
CA LEU A 409 -4.08 -19.31 7.31
C LEU A 409 -3.54 -20.64 6.78
N ASP A 410 -3.27 -20.68 5.48
CA ASP A 410 -2.56 -21.77 4.82
C ASP A 410 -1.07 -21.64 5.15
N LEU A 411 -0.64 -22.28 6.25
CA LEU A 411 0.75 -22.22 6.74
C LEU A 411 1.75 -22.68 5.67
N SER A 412 1.36 -23.61 4.80
CA SER A 412 2.22 -24.06 3.70
C SER A 412 2.46 -22.96 2.66
N MET A 413 1.51 -22.05 2.46
CA MET A 413 1.69 -20.86 1.62
C MET A 413 2.65 -19.86 2.25
N LEU A 414 2.56 -19.64 3.56
CA LEU A 414 3.50 -18.78 4.30
C LEU A 414 4.93 -19.31 4.22
N GLU A 415 5.12 -20.60 4.46
CA GLU A 415 6.43 -21.25 4.36
C GLU A 415 7.01 -21.15 2.95
N ARG A 416 6.20 -21.45 1.92
CA ARG A 416 6.61 -21.23 0.52
C ARG A 416 6.96 -19.78 0.25
N GLY A 417 6.19 -18.84 0.79
CA GLY A 417 6.43 -17.41 0.63
C GLY A 417 7.76 -16.96 1.25
N ASN A 418 8.11 -17.51 2.42
CA ASN A 418 9.35 -17.24 3.15
C ASN A 418 10.58 -17.93 2.55
N ALA A 419 10.42 -19.15 2.04
CA ALA A 419 11.48 -19.91 1.36
C ALA A 419 11.81 -19.35 -0.03
N ARG A 420 10.82 -18.74 -0.70
CA ARG A 420 11.04 -18.07 -1.99
C ARG A 420 11.88 -16.82 -1.78
N ARG A 421 12.87 -16.65 -2.66
CA ARG A 421 13.93 -15.62 -2.72
C ARG A 421 13.53 -14.22 -2.23
N LEU A 422 13.33 -14.03 -0.93
CA LEU A 422 13.50 -12.72 -0.29
C LEU A 422 15.00 -12.40 -0.24
N GLN A 423 15.87 -13.41 -0.23
CA GLN A 423 17.34 -13.24 -0.22
C GLN A 423 17.88 -12.43 -1.41
N SER A 424 17.25 -12.47 -2.59
CA SER A 424 17.71 -11.66 -3.74
C SER A 424 17.34 -10.19 -3.64
N PHE A 425 16.46 -9.81 -2.70
CA PHE A 425 15.96 -8.45 -2.49
C PHE A 425 16.43 -7.83 -1.15
N ARG A 426 17.29 -8.56 -0.42
CA ARG A 426 17.75 -8.26 0.94
C ARG A 426 19.19 -7.80 0.99
#